data_AF-A0AAP3GR56-F1
#
_entry.id   AF-A0AAP3GR56-F1
#
_cell.length_a   1.000
_cell.length_b   1.000
_cell.length_c   1.000
_cell.angle_alpha   90.00
_cell.angle_beta   90.00
_cell.angle_gamma   90.00
#
_symmetry.space_group_name_H-M   'P 1'
#
loop_
_entity.id
_entity.type
_entity.pdbx_description
1 polymer ?
#
loop_
_entity_poly.entity_id
_entity_poly.type
_entity_poly.pdbx_seq_one_letter_code
_entity_poly.pdbx_strand_id
1 'polypeptide(L)' 'MNFYQTFNLLMFKTVSYCYNVGVYDKAKVATFVELHQITKEQYKALTGDDYVEVSQTATQN' A
#
# COMPACT_ATOMS: atom_id res chain seq x y z
N MET A 1 23.38 5.89 5.61
CA MET A 1 22.02 5.33 5.73
C MET A 1 21.19 5.95 4.61
N ASN A 2 20.60 5.13 3.73
CA ASN A 2 19.94 5.62 2.52
C ASN A 2 18.56 6.19 2.90
N PHE A 3 18.35 7.49 2.73
CA PHE A 3 17.11 8.19 3.16
C PHE A 3 15.84 7.50 2.63
N TYR A 4 15.91 6.97 1.41
CA TYR A 4 14.82 6.24 0.78
C TYR A 4 14.42 4.95 1.52
N GLN A 5 15.38 4.22 2.09
CA GLN A 5 15.06 3.00 2.82
C GLN A 5 14.41 3.29 4.17
N THR A 6 14.91 4.30 4.88
CA THR A 6 14.34 4.70 6.18
C THR A 6 12.90 5.23 6.01
N PHE A 7 12.64 5.99 4.95
CA PHE A 7 11.31 6.52 4.64
C PHE A 7 10.30 5.42 4.32
N ASN A 8 10.67 4.45 3.47
CA ASN A 8 9.82 3.31 3.12
C ASN A 8 9.43 2.47 4.36
N LEU A 9 10.38 2.23 5.26
CA LEU A 9 10.10 1.46 6.48
C LEU A 9 9.10 2.16 7.41
N LEU A 10 9.22 3.49 7.53
CA LEU A 10 8.31 4.33 8.30
C LEU A 10 6.90 4.34 7.69
N MET A 11 6.80 4.50 6.37
CA MET A 11 5.51 4.43 5.67
C MET A 11 4.83 3.08 5.82
N PHE A 12 5.56 1.99 5.64
CA PHE A 12 4.99 0.65 5.83
C PHE A 12 4.46 0.44 7.25
N LYS A 13 5.20 0.86 8.28
CA LYS A 13 4.72 0.77 9.67
C LYS A 13 3.46 1.59 9.91
N THR A 14 3.39 2.82 9.39
CA THR A 14 2.22 3.67 9.54
C THR A 14 1.00 3.09 8.84
N VAL A 15 1.15 2.65 7.58
CA VAL A 15 0.08 2.00 6.81
C VAL A 15 -0.38 0.73 7.53
N SER A 16 0.55 -0.06 8.05
CA SER A 16 0.26 -1.28 8.79
C SER A 16 -0.52 -1.01 10.07
N TYR A 17 -0.13 0.02 10.81
CA TYR A 17 -0.83 0.44 12.02
C TYR A 17 -2.24 0.93 11.70
N CYS A 18 -2.39 1.83 10.72
CA CYS A 18 -3.69 2.34 10.31
C CYS A 18 -4.61 1.22 9.81
N TYR A 19 -4.09 0.22 9.09
CA TYR A 19 -4.87 -0.95 8.67
C TYR A 19 -5.32 -1.80 9.86
N ASN A 20 -4.41 -2.11 10.80
CA ASN A 20 -4.74 -2.90 12.00
C ASN A 20 -5.76 -2.19 12.92
N VAL A 21 -5.72 -0.86 13.00
CA VAL A 21 -6.68 -0.07 13.78
C VAL A 21 -8.03 0.07 13.04
N GLY A 22 -8.13 -0.38 11.78
CA GLY A 22 -9.33 -0.25 10.95
C GLY A 22 -9.54 1.15 10.38
N VAL A 23 -8.50 2.00 10.38
CA VAL A 23 -8.52 3.34 9.76
C VAL A 23 -8.36 3.22 8.25
N TYR A 24 -7.53 2.28 7.79
CA TYR A 24 -7.31 2.01 6.38
C TYR A 24 -7.95 0.70 5.96
N ASP A 25 -8.69 0.75 4.86
CA ASP A 25 -9.16 -0.42 4.14
C ASP A 25 -8.16 -0.89 3.09
N LYS A 26 -8.36 -2.10 2.58
CA LYS A 26 -7.55 -2.69 1.50
C LYS A 26 -7.39 -1.74 0.31
N ALA A 27 -8.44 -1.01 -0.07
CA ALA A 27 -8.38 -0.01 -1.14
C ALA A 27 -7.42 1.15 -0.84
N LYS A 28 -7.38 1.63 0.41
CA LYS A 28 -6.40 2.66 0.84
C LYS A 28 -4.99 2.10 0.77
N VAL A 29 -4.77 0.88 1.28
CA VAL A 29 -3.48 0.19 1.23
C VAL A 29 -3.01 0.03 -0.23
N ALA A 30 -3.93 -0.29 -1.15
CA ALA A 30 -3.65 -0.40 -2.57
C ALA A 30 -3.11 0.91 -3.18
N THR A 31 -3.70 2.06 -2.84
CA THR A 31 -3.18 3.38 -3.29
C THR A 31 -1.74 3.62 -2.84
N PHE A 32 -1.36 3.16 -1.64
CA PHE A 32 0.04 3.28 -1.18
C PHE A 32 1.01 2.40 -1.99
N VAL A 33 0.53 1.29 -2.56
CA VAL A 33 1.31 0.46 -3.51
C VAL A 33 1.50 1.21 -4.83
N GLU A 34 0.44 1.84 -5.36
CA GLU A 34 0.51 2.64 -6.59
C GLU A 34 1.43 3.85 -6.47
N LEU A 35 1.46 4.48 -5.30
CA LEU A 35 2.36 5.59 -4.99
C LEU A 35 3.80 5.15 -4.73
N HIS A 36 4.12 3.86 -4.92
CA HIS A 36 5.43 3.27 -4.63
C HIS A 36 5.91 3.50 -3.18
N GLN A 37 4.99 3.71 -2.23
CA GLN A 37 5.30 3.91 -0.82
C GLN A 37 5.40 2.59 -0.05
N ILE A 38 4.76 1.54 -0.55
CA ILE A 38 4.88 0.15 -0.08
C ILE A 38 4.95 -0.78 -1.30
N THR A 39 5.46 -2.00 -1.10
CA THR A 39 5.54 -2.99 -2.19
C THR A 39 4.28 -3.87 -2.25
N LYS A 40 4.04 -4.52 -3.40
CA LYS A 40 2.96 -5.51 -3.56
C LYS A 40 3.06 -6.67 -2.56
N GLU A 41 4.28 -7.07 -2.23
CA GLU A 41 4.54 -8.09 -1.21
C GLU A 41 4.14 -7.61 0.20
N GLN A 42 4.43 -6.35 0.53
CA GLN A 42 4.01 -5.74 1.78
C GLN A 42 2.49 -5.62 1.89
N TYR A 43 1.81 -5.27 0.78
CA TYR A 43 0.35 -5.29 0.72
C TYR A 43 -0.22 -6.67 1.03
N LYS A 44 0.35 -7.73 0.42
CA LYS A 44 -0.08 -9.11 0.66
C LYS A 44 0.16 -9.55 2.10
N ALA A 45 1.32 -9.20 2.65
CA ALA A 45 1.64 -9.48 4.05
C ALA A 45 0.71 -8.76 5.03
N LEU A 46 0.23 -7.57 4.67
CA LEU A 46 -0.66 -6.77 5.53
C LEU A 46 -2.13 -7.20 5.42
N THR A 47 -2.63 -7.36 4.20
CA THR A 47 -4.05 -7.54 3.92
C THR A 47 -4.45 -9.01 3.81
N GLY A 48 -3.48 -9.91 3.57
CA GLY A 48 -3.70 -11.31 3.25
C GLY A 48 -4.16 -11.57 1.82
N ASP A 49 -4.45 -10.52 1.04
CA ASP A 49 -4.91 -10.61 -0.33
C ASP A 49 -3.79 -10.29 -1.32
N ASP A 50 -3.86 -10.92 -2.48
CA ASP A 50 -3.03 -10.50 -3.60
C ASP A 50 -3.43 -9.09 -4.05
N TYR A 51 -2.43 -8.25 -4.29
CA TYR A 51 -2.65 -6.92 -4.82
C TYR A 51 -3.22 -7.06 -6.24
N VAL A 52 -4.54 -6.85 -6.37
CA VAL A 52 -5.19 -6.72 -7.66
C VAL A 52 -4.99 -5.29 -8.11
N GLU A 53 -4.08 -5.12 -9.05
CA GLU A 53 -3.92 -3.86 -9.75
C GLU A 53 -5.25 -3.60 -10.48
N VAL A 54 -6.07 -2.72 -9.91
CA VAL A 54 -7.23 -2.18 -10.61
C VAL A 54 -6.65 -1.31 -11.71
N SER A 55 -6.31 -1.94 -12.84
CA SER A 55 -6.07 -1.20 -14.07
C SER A 55 -7.28 -0.31 -14.26
N GLN A 56 -7.11 0.98 -13.98
CA GLN A 56 -8.10 1.99 -14.29
C GLN A 56 -8.25 2.01 -15.81
N THR A 57 -9.07 1.10 -16.32
CA THR A 57 -9.83 1.28 -17.54
C THR A 57 -10.96 2.27 -17.22
N ALA A 58 -10.56 3.48 -16.80
CA ALA A 58 -11.41 4.64 -16.93
C ALA A 58 -11.53 4.87 -18.44
N THR A 59 -12.61 4.33 -18.97
CA THR A 59 -13.12 4.55 -20.32
C THR A 59 -12.93 6.02 -20.68
N GLN A 60 -12.09 6.28 -21.68
CA GLN A 60 -12.16 7.52 -22.45
C GLN A 60 -13.56 7.57 -23.05
N ASN A 61 -14.43 8.46 -22.57
CA ASN A 61 -15.57 8.93 -23.35
C ASN A 61 -15.96 10.33 -22.91
#